data_AF-A0A3D0N5V8-F1
#
_entry.id   AF-A0A3D0N5V8-F1
#
_cell.length_a   1.000
_cell.length_b   1.000
_cell.length_c   1.000
_cell.angle_alpha   90.00
_cell.angle_beta   90.00
_cell.angle_gamma   90.00
#
_symmetry.space_group_name_H-M   'P 1'
#
loop_
_entity.id
_entity.type
_entity.pdbx_description
1 polymer ?
#
loop_
_entity_poly.entity_id
_entity_poly.type
_entity_poly.pdbx_seq_one_letter_code
_entity_poly.pdbx_strand_id
1 'polypeptide(L)'
;MVTIDGSYGEGGGQVLRTSLSMSALLGCELRLENIRAGRAKPGLAPQHLASVRAAATVCSATVRGDEIGSQELEFRPGVVRGGHWKFAVGTAGAATLVLQTVLPALLFADEPSHVDI
;
A
#
# COMPACT_ATOMS: atom_id res chain seq x y z
N MET A 1 -1.70 -16.82 -0.31
CA MET A 1 -2.33 -15.66 -0.96
C MET A 1 -3.71 -15.43 -0.37
N VAL A 2 -3.98 -14.21 0.11
CA VAL A 2 -5.27 -13.74 0.65
C VAL A 2 -5.91 -12.82 -0.38
N THR A 3 -7.20 -13.02 -0.67
CA THR A 3 -7.97 -12.15 -1.56
C THR A 3 -8.87 -11.22 -0.76
N ILE A 4 -8.86 -9.93 -1.08
CA ILE A 4 -9.67 -8.90 -0.43
C ILE A 4 -10.50 -8.16 -1.47
N ASP A 5 -11.80 -8.05 -1.21
CA ASP A 5 -12.72 -7.21 -1.99
C ASP A 5 -12.55 -5.74 -1.59
N GLY A 6 -11.98 -4.95 -2.49
CA GLY A 6 -11.73 -3.52 -2.33
C GLY A 6 -12.97 -2.64 -2.43
N SER A 7 -14.14 -3.22 -2.74
CA SER A 7 -15.43 -2.53 -2.69
C SER A 7 -16.11 -2.57 -1.32
N TYR A 8 -15.62 -3.43 -0.41
CA TYR A 8 -16.21 -3.61 0.92
C TYR A 8 -16.20 -2.32 1.77
N GLY A 9 -17.27 -2.14 2.56
CA GLY A 9 -17.44 -0.95 3.40
C GLY A 9 -17.61 0.33 2.57
N GLU A 10 -16.77 1.34 2.82
CA GLU A 10 -16.82 2.61 2.09
C GLU A 10 -16.26 2.53 0.65
N GLY A 11 -15.73 1.37 0.22
CA GLY A 11 -15.15 1.16 -1.11
C GLY A 11 -14.10 2.22 -1.46
N GLY A 12 -13.33 2.65 -0.46
CA GLY A 12 -12.37 3.76 -0.55
C GLY A 12 -10.92 3.31 -0.65
N GLY A 13 -9.98 4.23 -0.42
CA GLY A 13 -8.56 3.90 -0.36
C GLY A 13 -8.10 3.24 0.94
N GLN A 14 -8.95 3.21 1.98
CA GLN A 14 -8.57 2.71 3.30
C GLN A 14 -8.35 1.19 3.30
N VAL A 15 -9.24 0.42 2.66
CA VAL A 15 -9.11 -1.04 2.54
C VAL A 15 -7.80 -1.42 1.87
N LEU A 16 -7.41 -0.71 0.80
CA LEU A 16 -6.13 -0.90 0.12
C LEU A 16 -4.95 -0.69 1.06
N ARG A 17 -4.89 0.47 1.75
CA ARG A 17 -3.76 0.81 2.62
C ARG A 17 -3.60 -0.18 3.78
N THR A 18 -4.70 -0.49 4.46
CA THR A 18 -4.67 -1.46 5.56
C THR A 18 -4.27 -2.85 5.07
N SER A 19 -4.76 -3.28 3.90
CA SER A 19 -4.38 -4.57 3.32
C SER A 19 -2.89 -4.65 2.99
N LEU A 20 -2.33 -3.59 2.40
CA LEU A 20 -0.88 -3.47 2.14
C LEU A 20 -0.07 -3.53 3.43
N SER A 21 -0.47 -2.77 4.46
CA SER A 21 0.20 -2.78 5.76
C SER A 21 0.23 -4.18 6.37
N MET A 22 -0.91 -4.88 6.39
CA MET A 22 -1.01 -6.21 6.96
C MET A 22 -0.26 -7.25 6.13
N SER A 23 -0.31 -7.15 4.80
CA SER A 23 0.44 -8.03 3.90
C SER A 23 1.93 -7.89 4.12
N ALA A 24 2.45 -6.66 4.12
CA ALA A 24 3.86 -6.38 4.37
C ALA A 24 4.31 -6.85 5.77
N LEU A 25 3.51 -6.57 6.81
CA LEU A 25 3.82 -6.97 8.18
C LEU A 25 3.81 -8.50 8.36
N LEU A 26 2.83 -9.20 7.80
CA LEU A 26 2.65 -10.64 8.01
C LEU A 26 3.42 -11.50 7.00
N GLY A 27 4.01 -10.91 5.95
CA GLY A 27 4.64 -11.65 4.86
C GLY A 27 3.65 -12.46 4.01
N CYS A 28 2.36 -12.11 4.05
CA CYS A 28 1.29 -12.83 3.34
C CYS A 28 1.02 -12.20 1.97
N GLU A 29 1.13 -12.97 0.89
CA GLU A 29 0.72 -12.50 -0.44
C GLU A 29 -0.75 -12.05 -0.47
N LEU A 30 -1.01 -10.95 -1.17
CA LEU A 30 -2.29 -10.25 -1.23
C LEU A 30 -2.75 -10.08 -2.67
N ARG A 31 -4.04 -10.36 -2.92
CA ARG A 31 -4.76 -9.92 -4.11
C ARG A 31 -5.91 -9.01 -3.69
N LEU A 32 -5.94 -7.78 -4.19
CA LEU A 32 -7.11 -6.92 -4.10
C LEU A 32 -7.87 -6.94 -5.41
N GLU A 33 -9.19 -7.02 -5.32
CA GLU A 33 -10.12 -6.92 -6.44
C GLU A 33 -11.09 -5.76 -6.19
N ASN A 34 -11.81 -5.31 -7.22
CA ASN A 34 -12.82 -4.25 -7.13
C ASN A 34 -12.33 -2.95 -6.45
N ILE A 35 -11.07 -2.59 -6.62
CA ILE A 35 -10.48 -1.43 -5.93
C ILE A 35 -11.26 -0.17 -6.30
N ARG A 36 -11.93 0.40 -5.29
CA ARG A 36 -12.74 1.63 -5.45
C ARG A 36 -13.83 1.51 -6.52
N ALA A 37 -14.36 0.32 -6.78
CA ALA A 37 -15.33 0.06 -7.84
C ALA A 37 -16.60 0.95 -7.74
N GLY A 38 -17.04 1.29 -6.52
CA GLY A 38 -18.20 2.16 -6.29
C GLY A 38 -17.93 3.67 -6.36
N ARG A 39 -16.71 4.12 -6.70
CA ARG A 39 -16.35 5.54 -6.76
C ARG A 39 -16.53 6.08 -8.18
N ALA A 40 -16.87 7.37 -8.29
CA ALA A 40 -16.98 8.07 -9.58
C ALA A 40 -15.73 7.95 -10.49
N LYS A 41 -14.55 7.85 -9.88
CA LYS A 41 -13.30 7.47 -10.55
C LYS A 41 -12.79 6.18 -9.91
N PRO A 42 -13.10 4.99 -10.46
CA PRO A 42 -12.71 3.71 -9.86
C PRO A 42 -11.21 3.43 -10.01
N GLY A 43 -10.73 2.40 -9.33
CA GLY A 43 -9.35 1.95 -9.37
C GLY A 43 -8.33 2.82 -8.64
N LEU A 44 -7.06 2.54 -8.86
CA LEU A 44 -5.94 3.24 -8.22
C LEU A 44 -5.77 4.66 -8.75
N ALA A 45 -5.94 5.64 -7.87
CA ALA A 45 -5.53 7.04 -8.11
C ALA A 45 -4.05 7.28 -7.70
N PRO A 46 -3.41 8.40 -8.09
CA PRO A 46 -1.99 8.67 -7.81
C PRO A 46 -1.57 8.50 -6.33
N GLN A 47 -2.39 8.94 -5.37
CA GLN A 47 -2.09 8.77 -3.95
C GLN A 47 -2.11 7.30 -3.48
N HIS A 48 -2.88 6.44 -4.16
CA HIS A 48 -2.92 5.01 -3.88
C HIS A 48 -1.65 4.34 -4.39
N LEU A 49 -1.22 4.68 -5.61
CA LEU A 49 0.04 4.19 -6.18
C LEU A 49 1.23 4.60 -5.30
N ALA A 50 1.24 5.82 -4.76
CA ALA A 50 2.26 6.22 -3.80
C ALA A 50 2.30 5.30 -2.57
N SER A 51 1.13 4.89 -2.05
CA SER A 51 1.03 3.96 -0.91
C SER A 51 1.50 2.55 -1.29
N VAL A 52 1.10 2.05 -2.47
CA VAL A 52 1.52 0.75 -3.01
C VAL A 52 3.04 0.69 -3.17
N ARG A 53 3.62 1.71 -3.82
CA ARG A 53 5.06 1.78 -4.09
C ARG A 53 5.88 1.94 -2.82
N ALA A 54 5.41 2.74 -1.87
CA ALA A 54 6.07 2.87 -0.57
C ALA A 54 6.09 1.54 0.19
N ALA A 55 4.94 0.86 0.28
CA ALA A 55 4.84 -0.48 0.88
C ALA A 55 5.73 -1.50 0.15
N ALA A 56 5.75 -1.47 -1.18
CA ALA A 56 6.58 -2.36 -1.98
C ALA A 56 8.07 -2.13 -1.74
N THR A 57 8.48 -0.86 -1.62
CA THR A 57 9.86 -0.48 -1.37
C THR A 57 10.35 -1.00 -0.02
N VAL A 58 9.60 -0.74 1.07
CA VAL A 58 10.04 -1.10 2.43
C VAL A 58 10.14 -2.60 2.67
N CYS A 59 9.41 -3.42 1.90
CA CYS A 59 9.46 -4.89 2.02
C CYS A 59 9.98 -5.60 0.77
N SER A 60 10.59 -4.87 -0.18
CA SER A 60 11.09 -5.43 -1.44
C SER A 60 10.06 -6.29 -2.19
N ALA A 61 8.80 -5.85 -2.23
CA ALA A 61 7.69 -6.61 -2.81
C ALA A 61 7.72 -6.61 -4.34
N THR A 62 7.18 -7.68 -4.94
CA THR A 62 6.77 -7.67 -6.35
C THR A 62 5.30 -7.30 -6.46
N VAL A 63 4.96 -6.41 -7.39
CA VAL A 63 3.60 -5.87 -7.55
C VAL A 63 3.12 -6.02 -8.99
N ARG A 64 1.85 -6.40 -9.19
CA ARG A 64 1.16 -6.36 -10.48
C ARG A 64 -0.11 -5.53 -10.36
N GLY A 65 -0.41 -4.72 -11.36
CA GLY A 65 -1.53 -3.78 -11.34
C GLY A 65 -1.21 -2.42 -10.70
N ASP A 66 0.06 -2.07 -10.52
CA ASP A 66 0.52 -0.75 -10.04
C ASP A 66 0.42 0.35 -11.12
N GLU A 67 -0.79 0.58 -11.61
CA GLU A 67 -1.09 1.57 -12.64
C GLU A 67 -2.37 2.36 -12.34
N ILE A 68 -2.45 3.57 -12.88
CA ILE A 68 -3.61 4.45 -12.66
C ILE A 68 -4.87 3.79 -13.23
N GLY A 69 -5.92 3.74 -12.42
CA GLY A 69 -7.21 3.16 -12.79
C GLY A 69 -7.28 1.64 -12.63
N SER A 70 -6.19 0.96 -12.23
CA SER A 70 -6.26 -0.48 -11.97
C SER A 70 -7.27 -0.79 -10.87
N GLN A 71 -8.14 -1.76 -11.12
CA GLN A 71 -9.12 -2.25 -10.14
C GLN A 71 -8.67 -3.56 -9.47
N GLU A 72 -7.53 -4.09 -9.89
CA GLU A 72 -6.91 -5.28 -9.30
C GLU A 72 -5.45 -5.00 -8.94
N LEU A 73 -4.97 -5.59 -7.85
CA LEU A 73 -3.58 -5.47 -7.42
C LEU A 73 -3.13 -6.80 -6.83
N GLU A 74 -2.06 -7.39 -7.37
CA GLU A 74 -1.32 -8.45 -6.68
C GLU A 74 -0.10 -7.84 -6.01
N PHE A 75 0.09 -8.16 -4.73
CA PHE A 75 1.21 -7.68 -3.93
C PHE A 75 1.83 -8.89 -3.20
N ARG A 76 3.11 -9.15 -3.49
CA ARG A 76 3.85 -10.26 -2.88
C ARG A 76 4.99 -9.67 -2.05
N PRO A 77 4.83 -9.58 -0.72
CA PRO A 77 5.83 -8.96 0.15
C PRO A 77 7.09 -9.82 0.23
N GLY A 78 8.24 -9.17 0.35
CA GLY A 78 9.48 -9.77 0.82
C GLY A 78 9.71 -9.45 2.29
N VAL A 79 10.99 -9.38 2.69
CA VAL A 79 11.38 -9.03 4.06
C VAL A 79 11.30 -7.51 4.25
N VAL A 80 10.60 -7.06 5.29
CA VAL A 80 10.58 -5.66 5.71
C VAL A 80 11.96 -5.25 6.22
N ARG A 81 12.46 -4.09 5.77
CA ARG A 81 13.74 -3.54 6.23
C ARG A 81 13.57 -2.17 6.86
N GLY A 82 14.37 -1.92 7.88
CA GLY A 82 14.53 -0.59 8.47
C GLY A 82 15.37 0.33 7.58
N GLY A 83 15.70 1.51 8.11
CA GLY A 83 16.56 2.48 7.43
C GLY A 83 15.86 3.77 6.99
N HIS A 84 16.50 4.49 6.08
CA HIS A 84 16.03 5.81 5.62
C HIS A 84 15.25 5.68 4.32
N TRP A 85 13.98 6.08 4.36
CA TRP A 85 13.06 6.02 3.23
C TRP A 85 12.60 7.40 2.83
N LYS A 86 12.57 7.67 1.52
CA LYS A 86 12.06 8.92 0.96
C LYS A 86 10.97 8.64 -0.07
N PHE A 87 9.77 9.17 0.16
CA PHE A 87 8.62 8.96 -0.71
C PHE A 87 8.05 10.29 -1.19
N ALA A 88 8.12 10.56 -2.50
CA ALA A 88 7.48 11.74 -3.05
C ALA A 88 5.98 11.51 -3.24
N VAL A 89 5.16 12.29 -2.55
CA VAL A 89 3.70 12.38 -2.76
C VAL A 89 3.32 13.74 -3.29
N GLY A 90 2.47 13.75 -4.32
CA GLY A 90 2.09 14.99 -5.00
C GLY A 90 1.29 15.98 -4.14
N THR A 91 0.75 15.58 -2.99
CA THR A 91 -0.01 16.47 -2.09
C THR A 91 0.26 16.18 -0.62
N ALA A 92 0.22 17.22 0.23
CA ALA A 92 0.41 17.10 1.67
C ALA A 92 -0.62 16.16 2.34
N GLY A 93 -1.87 16.13 1.84
CA GLY A 93 -2.90 15.24 2.37
C GLY A 93 -2.63 13.75 2.12
N ALA A 94 -1.80 13.41 1.13
CA ALA A 94 -1.40 12.03 0.87
C ALA A 94 -0.23 11.57 1.74
N ALA A 95 0.53 12.49 2.34
CA ALA A 95 1.73 12.15 3.10
C ALA A 95 1.42 11.29 4.33
N THR A 96 0.44 11.70 5.13
CA THR A 96 0.01 10.93 6.31
C THR A 96 -0.61 9.58 5.92
N LEU A 97 -1.26 9.49 4.76
CA LEU A 97 -1.83 8.24 4.27
C LEU A 97 -0.76 7.24 3.81
N VAL A 98 0.32 7.72 3.20
CA VAL A 98 1.49 6.89 2.89
C VAL A 98 2.16 6.43 4.19
N LEU A 99 2.38 7.34 5.14
CA LEU A 99 2.92 7.00 6.46
C LEU A 99 2.09 5.91 7.15
N GLN A 100 0.76 6.07 7.17
CA GLN A 100 -0.17 5.08 7.74
C GLN A 100 -0.02 3.70 7.08
N THR A 101 0.34 3.66 5.79
CA THR A 101 0.50 2.40 5.05
C THR A 101 1.78 1.67 5.46
N VAL A 102 2.90 2.38 5.59
CA VAL A 102 4.21 1.76 5.84
C VAL A 102 4.54 1.58 7.32
N LEU A 103 4.01 2.45 8.19
CA LEU A 103 4.35 2.48 9.61
C LEU A 103 4.12 1.13 10.32
N PRO A 104 3.00 0.41 10.12
CA PRO A 104 2.80 -0.88 10.80
C PRO A 104 3.88 -1.92 10.48
N ALA A 105 4.38 -1.95 9.25
CA ALA A 105 5.47 -2.86 8.88
C ALA A 105 6.82 -2.38 9.46
N LEU A 106 7.12 -1.09 9.34
CA LEU A 106 8.39 -0.51 9.81
C LEU A 106 8.56 -0.57 11.34
N LEU A 107 7.47 -0.63 12.11
CA LEU A 107 7.52 -0.86 13.57
C LEU A 107 8.13 -2.22 13.94
N PHE A 108 8.15 -3.18 13.01
CA PHE A 108 8.68 -4.54 13.20
C PHE A 108 9.90 -4.81 12.31
N ALA A 109 10.51 -3.75 11.77
CA ALA A 109 11.75 -3.86 11.02
C ALA A 109 12.93 -4.29 11.91
N ASP A 110 14.00 -4.77 11.26
CA ASP A 110 15.24 -5.22 11.88
C ASP A 110 16.09 -4.09 12.50
N GLU A 111 15.88 -2.85 12.07
CA GLU A 111 16.56 -1.66 12.56
C GLU A 111 15.65 -0.42 12.58
N PRO A 112 16.04 0.67 13.29
CA PRO A 112 15.26 1.91 13.30
C PRO A 112 14.98 2.46 11.90
N SER A 113 13.81 3.07 11.73
CA SER A 113 13.36 3.63 10.46
C SER A 113 13.19 5.15 10.52
N HIS A 114 13.59 5.83 9.46
CA HIS A 114 13.34 7.25 9.22
C HIS A 114 12.57 7.39 7.90
N VAL A 115 11.47 8.15 7.89
CA VAL A 115 10.61 8.28 6.71
C VAL A 115 10.38 9.75 6.38
N ASP A 116 10.92 10.17 5.24
CA ASP A 116 10.71 11.48 4.62
C ASP A 116 9.61 11.37 3.56
N ILE A 117 8.57 12.20 3.67
CA ILE A 117 7.42 12.19 2.75
C ILE A 117 7.14 13.59 2.21
#